data_AF-A0A3G2ILQ8-F1
#
_entry.id   AF-A0A3G2ILQ8-F1
#
_cell.length_a   1.000
_cell.length_b   1.000
_cell.length_c   1.000
_cell.angle_alpha   90.00
_cell.angle_beta   90.00
_cell.angle_gamma   90.00
#
_symmetry.space_group_name_H-M   'P 1'
#
loop_
_entity.id
_entity.type
_entity.pdbx_description
1 polymer ?
#
loop_
_entity_poly.entity_id
_entity_poly.type
_entity_poly.pdbx_seq_one_letter_code
_entity_poly.pdbx_strand_id
1 'polypeptide(L)' 'MAHLSIEAYHKLNRASAVSQFVGGDLQRREMNGLHQLYIPQIFSYLHEDISFVLEELKAKGLCQEFLSQGGLSELHGGE' A
#
# COMPACT_ATOMS: atom_id res chain seq x y z
N MET A 1 -18.98 15.84 0.81
CA MET A 1 -17.56 15.49 0.57
C MET A 1 -17.41 13.98 0.68
N ALA A 2 -16.86 13.33 -0.35
CA ALA A 2 -16.54 11.91 -0.28
C ALA A 2 -15.37 11.70 0.71
N HIS A 3 -15.53 10.73 1.61
CA HIS A 3 -14.54 10.37 2.62
C HIS A 3 -14.38 8.85 2.64
N LEU A 4 -13.24 8.37 3.12
CA LEU A 4 -13.02 6.95 3.39
C LEU A 4 -14.00 6.45 4.45
N SER A 5 -14.41 5.19 4.32
CA SER A 5 -15.11 4.49 5.38
C SER A 5 -14.22 4.43 6.62
N ILE A 6 -14.87 4.27 7.79
CA ILE A 6 -14.15 4.08 9.06
C ILE A 6 -13.21 2.87 8.95
N GLU A 7 -13.63 1.81 8.27
CA GLU A 7 -12.81 0.63 8.03
C GLU A 7 -11.56 0.93 7.20
N ALA A 8 -11.71 1.56 6.03
CA ALA A 8 -10.58 1.95 5.20
C ALA A 8 -9.64 2.92 5.94
N TYR A 9 -10.18 3.85 6.72
CA TYR A 9 -9.37 4.74 7.55
C TYR A 9 -8.52 3.96 8.58
N HIS A 10 -9.11 2.98 9.26
CA HIS A 10 -8.38 2.13 10.20
C HIS A 10 -7.31 1.27 9.50
N LYS A 11 -7.64 0.68 8.35
CA LYS A 11 -6.69 -0.11 7.55
C LYS A 11 -5.54 0.74 7.04
N LEU A 12 -5.80 1.96 6.57
CA LEU A 12 -4.77 2.90 6.15
C LEU A 12 -3.83 3.26 7.30
N ASN A 13 -4.37 3.58 8.48
CA ASN A 13 -3.57 3.88 9.66
C ASN A 13 -2.71 2.69 10.10
N ARG A 14 -3.30 1.49 10.06
CA ARG A 14 -2.60 0.24 10.39
C ARG A 14 -1.47 -0.05 9.41
N ALA A 15 -1.73 0.04 8.11
CA ALA A 15 -0.72 -0.15 7.08
C ALA A 15 0.43 0.87 7.22
N SER A 16 0.11 2.14 7.53
CA SER A 16 1.11 3.18 7.80
C SER A 16 1.99 2.84 9.00
N ALA A 17 1.40 2.48 10.14
CA ALA A 17 2.14 2.14 11.35
C ALA A 17 3.02 0.90 11.16
N VAL A 18 2.49 -0.16 10.56
CA VAL A 18 3.23 -1.41 10.30
C VAL A 18 4.38 -1.17 9.32
N SER A 19 4.17 -0.38 8.26
CA SER A 19 5.23 -0.07 7.29
C SER A 19 6.39 0.69 7.92
N GLN A 20 6.11 1.67 8.79
CA GLN A 20 7.14 2.42 9.52
C GLN A 20 7.94 1.50 10.45
N PHE A 21 7.25 0.64 11.19
CA PHE A 21 7.89 -0.33 12.08
C PHE A 21 8.79 -1.30 11.30
N VAL A 22 8.25 -1.93 10.25
CA VAL A 22 8.97 -2.93 9.46
C VAL A 22 10.14 -2.31 8.72
N GLY A 23 9.97 -1.11 8.16
CA GLY A 23 11.07 -0.38 7.53
C GLY A 23 12.21 -0.11 8.50
N GLY A 24 11.90 0.32 9.73
CA GLY A 24 12.90 0.52 10.78
C GLY A 24 13.56 -0.76 11.26
N ASP A 25 12.80 -1.86 11.38
CA ASP A 25 13.30 -3.18 11.76
C ASP A 25 14.29 -3.73 10.72
N LEU A 26 13.91 -3.65 9.44
CA LEU A 26 14.73 -4.10 8.32
C LEU A 26 16.04 -3.31 8.18
N GLN A 27 16.04 -2.01 8.52
CA GLN A 27 17.26 -1.19 8.47
C GLN A 27 18.27 -1.50 9.57
N ARG A 28 17.83 -2.05 10.71
CA ARG A 28 18.65 -2.18 11.93
C ARG A 28 19.05 -3.60 12.27
N ARG A 29 18.33 -4.61 11.79
CA ARG A 29 18.58 -6.01 12.17
C ARG A 29 19.70 -6.66 11.37
N GLU A 30 20.37 -7.60 12.04
CA GLU A 30 21.31 -8.52 11.40
C GLU A 30 20.59 -9.48 10.45
N MET A 31 21.22 -9.76 9.31
CA MET A 31 20.72 -10.74 8.33
C MET A 31 20.98 -12.17 8.80
N ASN A 32 20.19 -12.65 9.77
CA ASN A 32 20.29 -14.01 10.32
C ASN A 32 19.22 -14.99 9.80
N GLY A 33 18.56 -14.65 8.69
CA GLY A 33 17.57 -15.51 8.02
C GLY A 33 16.17 -15.53 8.63
N LEU A 34 15.99 -15.11 9.90
CA LEU A 34 14.68 -15.11 10.57
C LEU A 34 13.63 -14.26 9.84
N HIS A 35 14.06 -13.20 9.16
CA HIS A 35 13.21 -12.32 8.35
C HIS A 35 12.42 -13.08 7.28
N GLN A 36 12.98 -14.16 6.70
CA GLN A 36 12.30 -14.95 5.68
C GLN A 36 11.03 -15.63 6.21
N LEU A 37 10.92 -15.82 7.53
CA LEU A 37 9.79 -16.50 8.15
C LEU A 37 8.57 -15.58 8.34
N TYR A 38 8.77 -14.27 8.50
CA TYR A 38 7.70 -13.34 8.88
C TYR A 38 7.51 -12.17 7.91
N ILE A 39 8.56 -11.71 7.21
CA ILE A 39 8.45 -10.58 6.28
C ILE A 39 7.45 -10.84 5.15
N PRO A 40 7.41 -12.03 4.51
CA PRO A 40 6.40 -12.30 3.49
C PRO A 40 4.98 -12.13 4.02
N GLN A 41 4.70 -12.63 5.23
CA GLN A 41 3.37 -12.53 5.84
C GLN A 41 2.99 -11.08 6.16
N ILE A 42 3.95 -10.31 6.68
CA ILE A 42 3.77 -8.87 6.94
C ILE A 42 3.47 -8.12 5.65
N PHE A 43 4.19 -8.43 4.56
CA PHE A 43 3.96 -7.78 3.26
C PHE A 43 2.61 -8.16 2.65
N SER A 44 2.17 -9.41 2.78
CA SER A 44 0.82 -9.81 2.40
C SER A 44 -0.24 -9.01 3.16
N TYR A 45 -0.06 -8.83 4.46
CA TYR A 45 -0.98 -8.06 5.29
C TYR A 45 -1.02 -6.56 4.93
N LEU A 46 0.14 -5.96 4.67
CA LEU A 46 0.22 -4.59 4.15
C LEU A 46 -0.48 -4.46 2.80
N HIS A 47 -0.24 -5.42 1.90
CA HIS A 47 -0.86 -5.45 0.58
C HIS A 47 -2.39 -5.53 0.67
N GLU A 48 -2.93 -6.40 1.51
CA GLU A 48 -4.38 -6.53 1.72
C GLU A 48 -5.01 -5.21 2.20
N ASP A 49 -4.41 -4.56 3.20
CA ASP A 49 -4.93 -3.30 3.74
C ASP A 49 -4.84 -2.15 2.74
N ILE A 50 -3.71 -2.01 2.04
CA ILE A 50 -3.52 -0.96 1.05
C ILE A 50 -4.45 -1.17 -0.15
N SER A 51 -4.59 -2.42 -0.61
CA SER A 51 -5.48 -2.77 -1.73
C SER A 51 -6.94 -2.45 -1.39
N PHE A 52 -7.40 -2.81 -0.19
CA PHE A 52 -8.74 -2.46 0.27
C PHE A 52 -8.99 -0.95 0.21
N VAL A 53 -8.05 -0.15 0.74
CA VAL A 53 -8.16 1.31 0.76
C VAL A 53 -8.17 1.86 -0.67
N LEU A 54 -7.29 1.34 -1.54
CA LEU A 54 -7.19 1.78 -2.92
C LEU A 54 -8.48 1.50 -3.71
N GLU A 55 -9.07 0.32 -3.57
CA GLU A 55 -10.32 -0.02 -4.24
C GLU A 55 -11.47 0.87 -3.75
N GLU A 56 -11.51 1.23 -2.47
CA GLU A 56 -12.51 2.18 -1.98
C GLU A 56 -12.29 3.60 -2.53
N LEU A 57 -11.04 4.07 -2.59
CA LEU A 57 -10.70 5.37 -3.19
C LEU A 57 -11.13 5.42 -4.67
N LYS A 58 -10.88 4.35 -5.43
CA LYS A 58 -11.32 4.20 -6.82
C LYS A 58 -12.83 4.26 -6.93
N ALA A 59 -13.55 3.46 -6.16
CA ALA A 59 -15.01 3.39 -6.17
C ALA A 59 -15.67 4.74 -5.83
N LYS A 60 -15.03 5.55 -4.98
CA LYS A 60 -15.51 6.89 -4.60
C LYS A 60 -15.03 8.01 -5.51
N GLY A 61 -14.24 7.70 -6.55
CA GLY A 61 -13.66 8.69 -7.44
C GLY A 61 -12.62 9.60 -6.78
N LEU A 62 -12.10 9.24 -5.61
CA LEU A 62 -11.17 10.04 -4.82
C LEU A 62 -9.74 10.05 -5.38
N CYS A 63 -9.42 9.13 -6.30
CA CYS A 63 -8.11 9.02 -6.94
C CYS A 63 -8.13 9.27 -8.45
N GLN A 64 -9.21 9.84 -9.01
CA GLN A 64 -9.35 10.01 -10.46
C GLN A 64 -8.24 10.85 -11.09
N GLU A 65 -7.84 11.96 -10.44
CA GLU A 65 -6.73 12.80 -10.93
C GLU A 65 -5.37 12.09 -10.89
N PHE A 66 -5.17 11.18 -9.93
CA PHE A 66 -3.94 10.40 -9.82
C PHE A 66 -3.89 9.29 -10.87
N LEU A 67 -5.02 8.62 -11.11
CA LEU A 67 -5.12 7.55 -12.10
C LEU A 67 -5.03 8.05 -13.54
N SER A 68 -5.57 9.24 -13.82
CA SER A 68 -5.49 9.84 -15.16
C SER A 68 -4.05 10.21 -15.55
N GLN A 69 -3.17 10.47 -14.58
CA GLN A 69 -1.74 10.70 -14.81
C GLN A 69 -0.95 9.40 -15.06
N GLY A 70 -1.43 8.25 -14.56
CA GLY A 70 -0.79 6.94 -14.78
C GLY A 70 -0.99 6.36 -16.19
N GLY A 71 -2.02 6.84 -16.93
CA GLY A 71 -2.32 6.38 -18.30
C GLY A 71 -1.44 6.97 -19.40
N LEU A 72 -0.55 7.92 -19.09
CA LEU A 72 0.35 8.54 -20.07
C LEU A 72 1.69 7.79 -20.27
N SER A 73 1.96 6.76 -19.48
CA SER A 73 3.21 5.97 -19.58
C SER A 73 3.10 4.70 -20.42
N GLU A 74 1.88 4.24 -20.77
CA GLU A 74 1.69 3.05 -21.63
C GLU A 74 1.56 3.37 -23.14
N LEU A 75 1.67 4.65 -23.55
CA LEU A 75 1.52 5.08 -24.95
C LEU A 75 2.82 5.53 -25.65
N HIS A 76 4.01 5.36 -25.03
CA HIS A 76 5.31 5.73 -25.65
C HIS A 76 6.28 4.55 -25.84
N GLY A 77 5.80 3.30 -25.75
CA GLY A 77 6.62 2.09 -25.86
C GLY A 77 6.30 1.21 -27.06
N GLY A 78 5.92 1.79 -28.20
CA GLY A 78 5.51 1.02 -29.36
C GLY A 78 5.72 1.75 -30.68
N GLU A 79 6.98 1.97 -31.06
CA GLU A 79 7.46 2.02 -32.45
C GLU A 79 8.86 1.38 -32.51
#